data_AF-A0A1I5VY17-F1
#
_entry.id   AF-A0A1I5VY17-F1
#
_cell.length_a   1.000
_cell.length_b   1.000
_cell.length_c   1.000
_cell.angle_alpha   90.00
_cell.angle_beta   90.00
_cell.angle_gamma   90.00
#
_symmetry.space_group_name_H-M   'P 1'
#
loop_
_entity.id
_entity.type
_entity.pdbx_description
1 polymer ?
#
loop_
_entity_poly.entity_id
_entity_poly.type
_entity_poly.pdbx_seq_one_letter_code
_entity_poly.pdbx_strand_id
1 'polypeptide(L)'
;MSEGPYETDSKQGAPADAARALAQWSGAARTALSPADWRDFLDWLRTERGDAAAWRLADRLAPLVLARWGRETATGLAIALREARCSEAGPARTAWDGAKTAISGLPDDWQAPLLAVLERSRAAEGHLVRPGSGALLSAATLRGVGYSLQAWHRYCAGRGSASRPTATGFETWAADMEKDGRALRTISGGLCDVLIGWRLITPGDDLRAAEWVSSDWTERAMQSAPPTKRAAGTVPATEIFRLGLRLFEEADAAPLPTPSAAAAARNALLLIVAAALPQRARALSHLDSALSFRLLEDPLIRVRLPGYALKRRETQKAMARAGFHATLENPALWDVVHRYLSVHRPLLDDGTGLWPSLRRRGKRLDPGRLGEIIGDLTEEHLKTRVSIHRVRDAVGTEATEELPQGGRIAPVLLGHRDPRTTARHYDHSEGLAATRAWAAVASRGLRQRPSLLD
;
A
#
# COMPACT_ATOMS: atom_id res chain seq x y z
N MET A 1 -51.36 -13.94 -8.23
CA MET A 1 -50.18 -13.86 -7.36
C MET A 1 -50.00 -12.41 -7.01
N SER A 2 -50.27 -12.08 -5.74
CA SER A 2 -50.35 -10.73 -5.19
C SER A 2 -48.96 -10.12 -5.08
N GLU A 3 -48.75 -8.95 -5.68
CA GLU A 3 -47.68 -8.04 -5.31
C GLU A 3 -47.99 -7.53 -3.89
N GLY A 4 -47.10 -7.83 -2.94
CA GLY A 4 -47.18 -7.29 -1.59
C GLY A 4 -46.65 -5.86 -1.56
N PRO A 5 -47.17 -4.99 -0.67
CA PRO A 5 -46.77 -3.60 -0.62
C PRO A 5 -45.34 -3.50 -0.06
N TYR A 6 -44.47 -2.80 -0.78
CA TYR A 6 -43.25 -2.24 -0.22
C TYR A 6 -43.67 -1.20 0.83
N GLU A 7 -43.65 -1.59 2.09
CA GLU A 7 -43.79 -0.70 3.24
C GLU A 7 -42.70 0.37 3.15
N THR A 8 -43.14 1.59 2.82
CA THR A 8 -42.32 2.79 2.91
C THR A 8 -42.09 3.12 4.38
N ASP A 9 -41.06 2.50 4.95
CA ASP A 9 -40.58 2.76 6.31
C ASP A 9 -40.42 4.28 6.52
N SER A 10 -41.33 4.84 7.30
CA SER A 10 -41.51 6.28 7.44
C SER A 10 -40.27 6.91 8.08
N LYS A 11 -39.49 7.64 7.28
CA LYS A 11 -38.24 8.30 7.72
C LYS A 11 -38.43 9.27 8.90
N GLN A 12 -39.65 9.67 9.22
CA GLN A 12 -39.97 10.62 10.30
C GLN A 12 -40.05 9.97 11.71
N GLY A 13 -40.29 8.66 11.84
CA GLY A 13 -40.34 7.99 13.15
C GLY A 13 -38.98 7.59 13.73
N ALA A 14 -37.97 7.48 12.86
CA ALA A 14 -36.66 6.89 13.17
C ALA A 14 -35.82 7.66 14.21
N PRO A 15 -35.75 9.01 14.20
CA PRO A 15 -34.99 9.76 15.21
C PRO A 15 -35.66 9.77 16.59
N ALA A 16 -37.01 9.80 16.62
CA ALA A 16 -37.79 9.83 17.86
C ALA A 16 -37.67 8.52 18.64
N ASP A 17 -37.65 7.38 17.95
CA ASP A 17 -37.44 6.07 18.56
C ASP A 17 -36.04 5.96 19.19
N ALA A 18 -35.02 6.43 18.47
CA ALA A 18 -33.64 6.42 18.96
C ALA A 18 -33.47 7.29 20.22
N ALA A 19 -34.06 8.50 20.23
CA ALA A 19 -34.10 9.37 21.39
C ALA A 19 -34.84 8.74 22.59
N ARG A 20 -35.96 8.06 22.33
CA ARG A 20 -36.74 7.36 23.37
C ARG A 20 -35.96 6.21 23.98
N ALA A 21 -35.28 5.42 23.17
CA ALA A 21 -34.42 4.33 23.65
C ALA A 21 -33.29 4.86 24.55
N LEU A 22 -32.65 5.98 24.16
CA LEU A 22 -31.64 6.61 24.99
C LEU A 22 -32.20 7.11 26.32
N ALA A 23 -33.36 7.79 26.30
CA ALA A 23 -34.02 8.28 27.52
C ALA A 23 -34.47 7.13 28.44
N GLN A 24 -34.94 6.02 27.88
CA GLN A 24 -35.31 4.82 28.63
C GLN A 24 -34.10 4.22 29.35
N TRP A 25 -32.95 4.15 28.69
CA TRP A 25 -31.73 3.62 29.29
C TRP A 25 -31.10 4.58 30.31
N SER A 26 -30.97 5.87 29.98
CA SER A 26 -30.25 6.83 30.83
C SER A 26 -31.06 7.31 32.03
N GLY A 27 -32.38 7.14 32.01
CA GLY A 27 -33.30 7.87 32.87
C GLY A 27 -33.28 9.38 32.59
N ALA A 28 -33.83 10.17 33.51
CA ALA A 28 -34.10 11.60 33.31
C ALA A 28 -32.88 12.56 33.45
N ALA A 29 -31.70 12.11 33.88
CA ALA A 29 -30.76 12.99 34.57
C ALA A 29 -29.30 13.04 34.07
N ARG A 30 -28.96 12.58 32.87
CA ARG A 30 -27.56 12.63 32.38
C ARG A 30 -27.27 13.87 31.53
N THR A 31 -26.30 14.68 31.98
CA THR A 31 -25.87 15.94 31.33
C THR A 31 -24.86 15.73 30.19
N ALA A 32 -24.00 14.71 30.27
CA ALA A 32 -23.15 14.23 29.18
C ALA A 32 -22.81 12.74 29.41
N LEU A 33 -22.54 12.00 28.33
CA LEU A 33 -22.23 10.56 28.38
C LEU A 33 -20.75 10.34 28.07
N SER A 34 -20.08 9.58 28.93
CA SER A 34 -18.69 9.16 28.74
C SER A 34 -18.57 8.03 27.70
N PRO A 35 -17.36 7.71 27.22
CA PRO A 35 -17.15 6.54 26.37
C PRO A 35 -17.59 5.21 27.01
N ALA A 36 -17.51 5.07 28.34
CA ALA A 36 -18.00 3.89 29.06
C ALA A 36 -19.52 3.81 29.02
N ASP A 37 -20.19 4.94 29.24
CA ASP A 37 -21.65 5.04 29.16
C ASP A 37 -22.18 4.63 27.78
N TRP A 38 -21.48 4.99 26.71
CA TRP A 38 -21.86 4.56 25.37
C TRP A 38 -21.71 3.07 25.14
N ARG A 39 -20.70 2.42 25.73
CA ARG A 39 -20.56 0.95 25.66
C ARG A 39 -21.71 0.28 26.41
N ASP A 40 -22.00 0.73 27.62
CA ASP A 40 -23.10 0.21 28.45
C ASP A 40 -24.45 0.37 27.75
N PHE A 41 -24.68 1.52 27.11
CA PHE A 41 -25.89 1.78 26.32
C PHE A 41 -26.02 0.83 25.13
N LEU A 42 -24.93 0.58 24.40
CA LEU A 42 -24.95 -0.32 23.25
C LEU A 42 -25.18 -1.77 23.66
N ASP A 43 -24.58 -2.23 24.75
CA ASP A 43 -24.80 -3.58 25.26
C ASP A 43 -26.24 -3.78 25.76
N TRP A 44 -26.83 -2.76 26.40
CA TRP A 44 -28.25 -2.76 26.72
C TRP A 44 -29.12 -2.84 25.44
N LEU A 45 -28.85 -1.99 24.43
CA LEU A 45 -29.60 -2.00 23.18
C LEU A 45 -29.53 -3.35 22.45
N ARG A 46 -28.37 -3.99 22.45
CA ARG A 46 -28.17 -5.31 21.82
C ARG A 46 -28.96 -6.40 22.52
N THR A 47 -28.97 -6.39 23.85
CA THR A 47 -29.77 -7.32 24.66
C THR A 47 -31.27 -7.15 24.38
N GLU A 48 -31.74 -5.90 24.34
CA GLU A 48 -33.18 -5.60 24.20
C GLU A 48 -33.72 -5.74 22.77
N ARG A 49 -32.90 -5.43 21.76
CA ARG A 49 -33.37 -5.25 20.36
C ARG A 49 -32.61 -6.11 19.34
N GLY A 50 -31.54 -6.78 19.76
CA GLY A 50 -30.61 -7.48 18.87
C GLY A 50 -29.63 -6.55 18.15
N ASP A 51 -28.52 -7.13 17.70
CA ASP A 51 -27.38 -6.40 17.12
C ASP A 51 -27.78 -5.46 15.97
N ALA A 52 -28.52 -5.96 14.98
CA ALA A 52 -28.86 -5.18 13.78
C ALA A 52 -29.70 -3.92 14.10
N ALA A 53 -30.62 -4.01 15.06
CA ALA A 53 -31.44 -2.88 15.48
C ALA A 53 -30.64 -1.88 16.33
N ALA A 54 -29.82 -2.38 17.26
CA ALA A 54 -28.91 -1.57 18.08
C ALA A 54 -28.02 -0.68 17.20
N TRP A 55 -27.43 -1.25 16.15
CA TRP A 55 -26.57 -0.52 15.22
C TRP A 55 -27.29 0.59 14.46
N ARG A 56 -28.48 0.30 13.93
CA ARG A 56 -29.28 1.32 13.21
C ARG A 56 -29.73 2.45 14.13
N LEU A 57 -30.17 2.13 15.35
CA LEU A 57 -30.60 3.13 16.32
C LEU A 57 -29.45 4.03 16.74
N ALA A 58 -28.28 3.46 16.99
CA ALA A 58 -27.14 4.24 17.39
C ALA A 58 -26.56 5.12 16.27
N ASP A 59 -26.59 4.66 15.00
CA ASP A 59 -26.29 5.51 13.84
C ASP A 59 -27.28 6.70 13.74
N ARG A 60 -28.58 6.45 14.01
CA ARG A 60 -29.63 7.49 14.03
C ARG A 60 -29.51 8.44 15.21
N LEU A 61 -28.87 8.03 16.30
CA LEU A 61 -28.61 8.87 17.47
C LEU A 61 -27.48 9.88 17.25
N ALA A 62 -26.50 9.56 16.40
CA ALA A 62 -25.31 10.40 16.23
C ALA A 62 -25.62 11.89 15.94
N PRO A 63 -26.56 12.26 15.03
CA PRO A 63 -26.94 13.66 14.84
C PRO A 63 -27.56 14.32 16.08
N LEU A 64 -28.37 13.57 16.84
CA LEU A 64 -29.02 14.08 18.06
C LEU A 64 -28.00 14.30 19.16
N VAL A 65 -27.05 13.37 19.32
CA VAL A 65 -25.93 13.48 20.25
C VAL A 65 -25.06 14.68 19.90
N LEU A 66 -24.74 14.87 18.62
CA LEU A 66 -23.99 16.04 18.16
C LEU A 66 -24.72 17.35 18.47
N ALA A 67 -26.01 17.43 18.15
CA ALA A 67 -26.81 18.63 18.38
C ALA A 67 -26.98 18.95 19.87
N ARG A 68 -27.11 17.93 20.72
CA ARG A 68 -27.38 18.09 22.16
C ARG A 68 -26.12 18.28 23.01
N TRP A 69 -25.08 17.51 22.73
CA TRP A 69 -23.90 17.38 23.60
C TRP A 69 -22.57 17.66 22.88
N GLY A 70 -22.61 18.10 21.64
CA GLY A 70 -21.44 18.52 20.88
C GLY A 70 -20.61 17.37 20.30
N ARG A 71 -19.52 17.76 19.63
CA ARG A 71 -18.69 16.86 18.81
C ARG A 71 -17.94 15.82 19.63
N GLU A 72 -17.44 16.18 20.82
CA GLU A 72 -16.70 15.26 21.68
C GLU A 72 -17.56 14.06 22.11
N THR A 73 -18.78 14.33 22.57
CA THR A 73 -19.73 13.28 22.96
C THR A 73 -20.12 12.40 21.77
N ALA A 74 -20.33 13.00 20.59
CA ALA A 74 -20.63 12.26 19.36
C ALA A 74 -19.45 11.37 18.90
N THR A 75 -18.21 11.84 19.06
CA THR A 75 -16.99 11.07 18.86
C THR A 75 -16.95 9.86 19.81
N GLY A 76 -17.30 10.05 21.08
CA GLY A 76 -17.40 8.96 22.07
C GLY A 76 -18.37 7.87 21.65
N LEU A 77 -19.57 8.25 21.18
CA LEU A 77 -20.55 7.31 20.62
C LEU A 77 -19.97 6.58 19.40
N ALA A 78 -19.35 7.28 18.47
CA ALA A 78 -18.78 6.71 17.26
C ALA A 78 -17.67 5.67 17.55
N ILE A 79 -16.82 5.94 18.55
CA ILE A 79 -15.79 5.00 19.03
C ILE A 79 -16.46 3.77 19.62
N ALA A 80 -17.40 3.93 20.55
CA ALA A 80 -18.11 2.80 21.17
C ALA A 80 -18.83 1.93 20.12
N LEU A 81 -19.47 2.56 19.14
CA LEU A 81 -20.13 1.88 18.03
C LEU A 81 -19.18 0.98 17.24
N ARG A 82 -17.99 1.53 16.98
CA ARG A 82 -16.96 0.85 16.24
C ARG A 82 -16.38 -0.32 17.04
N GLU A 83 -16.08 -0.11 18.31
CA GLU A 83 -15.58 -1.16 19.20
C GLU A 83 -16.56 -2.33 19.25
N ALA A 84 -17.85 -2.04 19.37
CA ALA A 84 -18.87 -3.08 19.46
C ALA A 84 -19.11 -3.83 18.12
N ARG A 85 -18.83 -3.19 16.97
CA ARG A 85 -18.93 -3.80 15.63
C ARG A 85 -17.67 -4.55 15.19
N CYS A 86 -16.50 -4.20 15.70
CA CYS A 86 -15.23 -4.76 15.26
C CYS A 86 -14.84 -5.96 16.12
N SER A 87 -14.64 -7.12 15.49
CA SER A 87 -14.02 -8.24 16.19
C SER A 87 -12.55 -7.93 16.50
N GLU A 88 -12.09 -8.38 17.67
CA GLU A 88 -10.66 -8.46 17.94
C GLU A 88 -10.01 -9.38 16.90
N ALA A 89 -9.04 -8.85 16.18
CA ALA A 89 -8.38 -9.63 15.16
C ALA A 89 -7.36 -10.57 15.82
N GLY A 90 -7.54 -11.87 15.61
CA GLY A 90 -6.55 -12.89 15.95
C GLY A 90 -5.15 -12.60 15.38
N PRO A 91 -4.14 -13.42 15.72
CA PRO A 91 -2.79 -13.23 15.21
C PRO A 91 -2.81 -13.16 13.68
N ALA A 92 -2.19 -12.10 13.13
CA ALA A 92 -2.20 -11.90 11.69
C ALA A 92 -1.30 -12.95 11.04
N ARG A 93 -1.78 -13.60 9.97
CA ARG A 93 -0.91 -14.42 9.12
C ARG A 93 0.22 -13.54 8.62
N THR A 94 1.44 -13.98 8.87
CA THR A 94 2.66 -13.31 8.47
C THR A 94 2.99 -13.66 7.02
N ALA A 95 3.90 -12.89 6.41
CA ALA A 95 4.42 -13.24 5.09
C ALA A 95 5.12 -14.63 5.09
N TRP A 96 5.71 -15.01 6.23
CA TRP A 96 6.34 -16.31 6.44
C TRP A 96 5.34 -17.46 6.42
N ASP A 97 4.13 -17.27 6.98
CA ASP A 97 3.08 -18.28 6.92
C ASP A 97 2.65 -18.55 5.47
N GLY A 98 2.58 -17.50 4.64
CA GLY A 98 2.31 -17.64 3.21
C GLY A 98 3.43 -18.37 2.45
N ALA A 99 4.68 -18.12 2.80
CA ALA A 99 5.82 -18.85 2.23
C ALA A 99 5.81 -20.33 2.65
N LYS A 100 5.54 -20.61 3.93
CA LYS A 100 5.41 -21.98 4.45
C LYS A 100 4.30 -22.74 3.72
N THR A 101 3.11 -22.15 3.57
CA THR A 101 2.01 -22.75 2.80
C THR A 101 2.41 -23.05 1.35
N ALA A 102 3.15 -22.17 0.69
CA ALA A 102 3.64 -22.42 -0.67
C ALA A 102 4.69 -23.55 -0.72
N ILE A 103 5.53 -23.71 0.30
CA ILE A 103 6.51 -24.79 0.36
C ILE A 103 5.81 -26.13 0.65
N SER A 104 4.81 -26.17 1.52
CA SER A 104 4.06 -27.40 1.85
C SER A 104 3.29 -28.03 0.69
N GLY A 105 3.17 -27.34 -0.45
CA GLY A 105 2.59 -27.90 -1.68
C GLY A 105 3.60 -28.60 -2.60
N LEU A 106 4.86 -28.71 -2.20
CA LEU A 106 5.95 -29.34 -2.98
C LEU A 106 6.12 -30.82 -2.63
N PRO A 107 6.83 -31.61 -3.47
CA PRO A 107 7.29 -32.94 -3.09
C PRO A 107 8.02 -32.96 -1.74
N ASP A 108 7.79 -34.00 -0.94
CA ASP A 108 8.28 -34.07 0.46
C ASP A 108 9.80 -33.92 0.57
N ASP A 109 10.54 -34.50 -0.37
CA ASP A 109 12.00 -34.41 -0.47
C ASP A 109 12.50 -32.99 -0.77
N TRP A 110 11.66 -32.12 -1.34
CA TRP A 110 12.00 -30.72 -1.62
C TRP A 110 11.66 -29.78 -0.46
N GLN A 111 10.72 -30.18 0.41
CA GLN A 111 10.22 -29.31 1.47
C GLN A 111 11.29 -29.02 2.53
N ALA A 112 11.98 -30.05 3.00
CA ALA A 112 12.95 -29.94 4.10
C ALA A 112 14.04 -28.87 3.86
N PRO A 113 14.78 -28.85 2.73
CA PRO A 113 15.81 -27.83 2.49
C PRO A 113 15.23 -26.40 2.41
N LEU A 114 14.05 -26.22 1.82
CA LEU A 114 13.40 -24.92 1.69
C LEU A 114 12.87 -24.41 3.04
N LEU A 115 12.28 -25.28 3.87
CA LEU A 115 11.85 -24.95 5.22
C LEU A 115 13.04 -24.58 6.11
N ALA A 116 14.19 -25.26 5.95
CA ALA A 116 15.40 -24.89 6.68
C ALA A 116 15.88 -23.46 6.33
N VAL A 117 15.81 -23.06 5.06
CA VAL A 117 16.11 -21.67 4.63
C VAL A 117 15.07 -20.70 5.17
N LEU A 118 13.79 -21.09 5.18
CA LEU A 118 12.69 -20.28 5.72
C LEU A 118 12.92 -19.97 7.19
N GLU A 119 13.14 -20.97 8.03
CA GLU A 119 13.33 -20.77 9.47
C GLU A 119 14.58 -19.95 9.78
N ARG A 120 15.70 -20.20 9.08
CA ARG A 120 16.90 -19.36 9.20
C ARG A 120 16.64 -17.91 8.79
N SER A 121 15.92 -17.69 7.69
CA SER A 121 15.63 -16.34 7.19
C SER A 121 14.65 -15.60 8.10
N ARG A 122 13.69 -16.30 8.68
CA ARG A 122 12.76 -15.77 9.68
C ARG A 122 13.48 -15.39 10.96
N ALA A 123 14.35 -16.25 11.48
CA ALA A 123 15.13 -15.98 12.67
C ALA A 123 16.13 -14.81 12.48
N ALA A 124 16.59 -14.59 11.26
CA ALA A 124 17.45 -13.48 10.89
C ALA A 124 16.71 -12.14 10.67
N GLU A 125 15.37 -12.13 10.60
CA GLU A 125 14.61 -10.92 10.28
C GLU A 125 14.83 -9.85 11.35
N GLY A 126 15.37 -8.69 10.94
CA GLY A 126 15.68 -7.58 11.85
C GLY A 126 17.00 -7.73 12.63
N HIS A 127 17.75 -8.82 12.44
CA HIS A 127 19.01 -9.09 13.14
C HIS A 127 20.22 -9.08 12.20
N LEU A 128 21.37 -8.63 12.70
CA LEU A 128 22.62 -8.65 11.95
C LEU A 128 23.03 -10.10 11.66
N VAL A 129 23.18 -10.40 10.38
CA VAL A 129 23.55 -11.74 9.91
C VAL A 129 25.07 -11.86 9.86
N ARG A 130 25.61 -12.92 10.47
CA ARG A 130 27.05 -13.21 10.39
C ARG A 130 27.42 -13.69 8.98
N PRO A 131 28.61 -13.31 8.45
CA PRO A 131 29.14 -13.92 7.25
C PRO A 131 29.16 -15.45 7.40
N GLY A 132 28.72 -16.17 6.37
CA GLY A 132 28.71 -17.64 6.37
C GLY A 132 27.46 -18.32 6.95
N SER A 133 26.44 -17.59 7.41
CA SER A 133 25.18 -18.16 7.95
C SER A 133 24.27 -18.88 6.90
N GLY A 134 24.81 -19.20 5.72
CA GLY A 134 24.07 -19.81 4.61
C GLY A 134 23.18 -18.83 3.84
N ALA A 135 22.44 -19.35 2.86
CA ALA A 135 21.52 -18.56 2.05
C ALA A 135 20.36 -18.03 2.91
N LEU A 136 20.08 -16.73 2.78
CA LEU A 136 18.91 -16.06 3.36
C LEU A 136 18.05 -15.45 2.27
N LEU A 137 16.77 -15.76 2.30
CA LEU A 137 15.79 -15.30 1.32
C LEU A 137 14.63 -14.62 2.02
N SER A 138 14.08 -13.58 1.39
CA SER A 138 12.88 -12.94 1.92
C SER A 138 11.68 -13.90 1.85
N ALA A 139 10.71 -13.74 2.75
CA ALA A 139 9.45 -14.51 2.69
C ALA A 139 8.77 -14.43 1.31
N ALA A 140 8.81 -13.27 0.65
CA ALA A 140 8.25 -13.09 -0.69
C ALA A 140 9.01 -13.92 -1.74
N THR A 141 10.33 -13.98 -1.65
CA THR A 141 11.16 -14.80 -2.55
C THR A 141 10.88 -16.28 -2.33
N LEU A 142 10.88 -16.76 -1.08
CA LEU A 142 10.57 -18.16 -0.78
C LEU A 142 9.16 -18.56 -1.23
N ARG A 143 8.18 -17.65 -1.09
CA ARG A 143 6.83 -17.87 -1.61
C ARG A 143 6.80 -17.97 -3.14
N GLY A 144 7.53 -17.09 -3.84
CA GLY A 144 7.68 -17.13 -5.30
C GLY A 144 8.33 -18.43 -5.77
N VAL A 145 9.46 -18.80 -5.15
CA VAL A 145 10.16 -20.08 -5.34
C VAL A 145 9.20 -21.26 -5.16
N GLY A 146 8.42 -21.29 -4.06
CA GLY A 146 7.45 -22.35 -3.80
C GLY A 146 6.41 -22.51 -4.92
N TYR A 147 5.78 -21.41 -5.35
CA TYR A 147 4.79 -21.47 -6.44
C TYR A 147 5.41 -21.82 -7.80
N SER A 148 6.58 -21.28 -8.12
CA SER A 148 7.26 -21.54 -9.39
C SER A 148 7.74 -22.99 -9.48
N LEU A 149 8.27 -23.56 -8.39
CA LEU A 149 8.60 -24.98 -8.30
C LEU A 149 7.37 -25.88 -8.44
N GLN A 150 6.24 -25.55 -7.80
CA GLN A 150 4.99 -26.31 -7.98
C GLN A 150 4.49 -26.27 -9.42
N ALA A 151 4.58 -25.12 -10.09
CA ALA A 151 4.19 -24.97 -11.49
C ALA A 151 5.10 -25.80 -12.41
N TRP A 152 6.42 -25.71 -12.20
CA TRP A 152 7.41 -26.49 -12.93
C TRP A 152 7.26 -28.00 -12.72
N HIS A 153 7.09 -28.45 -11.48
CA HIS A 153 6.89 -29.86 -11.17
C HIS A 153 5.65 -30.43 -11.88
N ARG A 154 4.52 -29.72 -11.85
CA ARG A 154 3.31 -30.10 -12.58
C ARG A 154 3.53 -30.15 -14.09
N TYR A 155 4.28 -29.19 -14.63
CA TYR A 155 4.64 -29.17 -16.06
C TYR A 155 5.45 -30.42 -16.46
N CYS A 156 6.50 -30.74 -15.69
CA CYS A 156 7.32 -31.93 -15.92
C CYS A 156 6.51 -33.22 -15.81
N ALA A 157 5.68 -33.34 -14.76
CA ALA A 157 4.84 -34.51 -14.53
C ALA A 157 3.85 -34.75 -15.69
N GLY A 158 3.20 -33.68 -16.18
CA GLY A 158 2.29 -33.76 -17.33
C GLY A 158 2.95 -34.21 -18.64
N ARG A 159 4.29 -34.09 -18.74
CA ARG A 159 5.09 -34.52 -19.90
C ARG A 159 5.91 -35.78 -19.63
N GLY A 160 5.72 -36.44 -18.48
CA GLY A 160 6.52 -37.61 -18.09
C GLY A 160 8.03 -37.35 -18.01
N SER A 161 8.43 -36.10 -17.78
CA SER A 161 9.84 -35.67 -17.75
C SER A 161 10.34 -35.54 -16.32
N ALA A 162 11.65 -35.69 -16.12
CA ALA A 162 12.28 -35.43 -14.82
C ALA A 162 12.11 -33.95 -14.42
N SER A 163 11.92 -33.69 -13.14
CA SER A 163 11.80 -32.31 -12.62
C SER A 163 13.12 -31.55 -12.57
N ARG A 164 14.26 -32.18 -12.88
CA ARG A 164 15.55 -31.47 -12.94
C ARG A 164 15.53 -30.42 -14.05
N PRO A 165 15.82 -29.14 -13.76
CA PRO A 165 15.95 -28.11 -14.78
C PRO A 165 16.99 -28.48 -15.83
N THR A 166 16.59 -28.39 -17.09
CA THR A 166 17.46 -28.55 -18.26
C THR A 166 17.21 -27.38 -19.21
N ALA A 167 18.15 -27.10 -20.12
CA ALA A 167 17.94 -26.07 -21.14
C ALA A 167 16.67 -26.34 -21.96
N THR A 168 16.53 -27.56 -22.49
CA THR A 168 15.37 -27.97 -23.30
C THR A 168 14.06 -27.88 -22.52
N GLY A 169 14.04 -28.33 -21.27
CA GLY A 169 12.85 -28.27 -20.42
C GLY A 169 12.43 -26.83 -20.13
N PHE A 170 13.38 -25.96 -19.79
CA PHE A 170 13.11 -24.54 -19.55
C PHE A 170 12.66 -23.80 -20.81
N GLU A 171 13.32 -24.02 -21.95
CA GLU A 171 12.96 -23.35 -23.20
C GLU A 171 11.54 -23.75 -23.63
N THR A 172 11.20 -25.04 -23.55
CA THR A 172 9.86 -25.53 -23.91
C THR A 172 8.80 -24.98 -22.95
N TRP A 173 9.08 -24.95 -21.64
CA TRP A 173 8.13 -24.42 -20.66
C TRP A 173 7.93 -22.91 -20.82
N ALA A 174 9.01 -22.17 -21.08
CA ALA A 174 8.95 -20.74 -21.32
C ALA A 174 8.17 -20.42 -22.60
N ALA A 175 8.40 -21.16 -23.69
CA ALA A 175 7.65 -21.04 -24.94
C ALA A 175 6.16 -21.39 -24.76
N ASP A 176 5.84 -22.44 -24.00
CA ASP A 176 4.44 -22.78 -23.67
C ASP A 176 3.77 -21.65 -22.87
N MET A 177 4.46 -21.10 -21.86
CA MET A 177 3.96 -19.96 -21.10
C MET A 177 3.77 -18.70 -21.95
N GLU A 178 4.65 -18.44 -22.90
CA GLU A 178 4.52 -17.32 -23.85
C GLU A 178 3.32 -17.53 -24.78
N LYS A 179 3.14 -18.75 -25.30
CA LYS A 179 1.98 -19.14 -26.11
C LYS A 179 0.66 -18.99 -25.35
N ASP A 180 0.67 -19.26 -24.04
CA ASP A 180 -0.46 -19.00 -23.13
C ASP A 180 -0.67 -17.50 -22.83
N GLY A 181 0.10 -16.61 -23.44
CA GLY A 181 -0.03 -15.16 -23.31
C GLY A 181 0.58 -14.60 -22.02
N ARG A 182 1.45 -15.33 -21.33
CA ARG A 182 2.13 -14.79 -20.15
C ARG A 182 3.17 -13.74 -20.55
N ALA A 183 3.23 -12.66 -19.80
CA ALA A 183 4.23 -11.62 -20.01
C ALA A 183 5.66 -12.17 -19.83
N LEU A 184 6.59 -11.75 -20.69
CA LEU A 184 8.00 -12.18 -20.67
C LEU A 184 8.67 -12.02 -19.29
N ARG A 185 8.35 -10.96 -18.56
CA ARG A 185 8.88 -10.72 -17.21
C ARG A 185 8.38 -11.74 -16.18
N THR A 186 7.16 -12.24 -16.33
CA THR A 186 6.61 -13.32 -15.49
C THR A 186 7.31 -14.64 -15.82
N ILE A 187 7.56 -14.91 -17.10
CA ILE A 187 8.29 -16.10 -17.56
C ILE A 187 9.70 -16.12 -16.98
N SER A 188 10.50 -15.08 -17.26
CA SER A 188 11.87 -14.94 -16.74
C SER A 188 11.92 -15.04 -15.20
N GLY A 189 10.98 -14.41 -14.50
CA GLY A 189 10.87 -14.50 -13.04
C GLY A 189 10.62 -15.93 -12.55
N GLY A 190 9.70 -16.65 -13.20
CA GLY A 190 9.40 -18.05 -12.87
C GLY A 190 10.61 -18.97 -13.06
N LEU A 191 11.34 -18.83 -14.17
CA LEU A 191 12.57 -19.59 -14.43
C LEU A 191 13.64 -19.32 -13.38
N CYS A 192 13.87 -18.03 -13.04
CA CYS A 192 14.80 -17.63 -11.98
C CYS A 192 14.42 -18.23 -10.63
N ASP A 193 13.14 -18.19 -10.26
CA ASP A 193 12.65 -18.74 -8.99
C ASP A 193 12.84 -20.27 -8.93
N VAL A 194 12.62 -20.99 -10.04
CA VAL A 194 12.91 -22.43 -10.11
C VAL A 194 14.40 -22.70 -9.89
N LEU A 195 15.30 -21.95 -10.54
CA LEU A 195 16.75 -22.13 -10.36
C LEU A 195 17.20 -21.84 -8.92
N ILE A 196 16.65 -20.79 -8.29
CA ILE A 196 16.91 -20.49 -6.88
C ILE A 196 16.46 -21.67 -6.01
N GLY A 197 15.24 -22.16 -6.22
CA GLY A 197 14.70 -23.30 -5.49
C GLY A 197 15.53 -24.57 -5.67
N TRP A 198 15.89 -24.90 -6.90
CA TRP A 198 16.64 -26.11 -7.22
C TRP A 198 18.02 -26.12 -6.56
N ARG A 199 18.74 -24.99 -6.59
CA ARG A 199 20.04 -24.85 -5.90
C ARG A 199 19.96 -25.03 -4.38
N LEU A 200 18.79 -24.83 -3.78
CA LEU A 200 18.57 -25.09 -2.36
C LEU A 200 18.26 -26.57 -2.11
N ILE A 201 17.55 -27.23 -3.03
CA ILE A 201 17.15 -28.64 -2.93
C ILE A 201 18.35 -29.56 -3.20
N THR A 202 19.11 -29.30 -4.26
CA THR A 202 20.29 -30.09 -4.65
C THR A 202 21.54 -29.21 -4.77
N PRO A 203 22.16 -28.81 -3.64
CA PRO A 203 23.40 -28.06 -3.67
C PRO A 203 24.50 -28.83 -4.43
N GLY A 204 25.09 -28.21 -5.45
CA GLY A 204 26.19 -28.79 -6.24
C GLY A 204 25.79 -29.31 -7.63
N ASP A 205 24.50 -29.33 -7.97
CA ASP A 205 24.07 -29.65 -9.33
C ASP A 205 24.60 -28.64 -10.36
N ASP A 206 25.14 -29.13 -11.49
CA ASP A 206 25.41 -28.29 -12.65
C ASP A 206 24.09 -27.96 -13.37
N LEU A 207 23.75 -26.68 -13.37
CA LEU A 207 22.55 -26.11 -13.99
C LEU A 207 22.89 -25.05 -15.05
N ARG A 208 24.16 -24.94 -15.48
CA ARG A 208 24.62 -23.85 -16.38
C ARG A 208 23.78 -23.71 -17.65
N ALA A 209 23.35 -24.82 -18.23
CA ALA A 209 22.53 -24.81 -19.45
C ALA A 209 21.14 -24.19 -19.20
N ALA A 210 20.49 -24.51 -18.08
CA ALA A 210 19.20 -23.92 -17.69
C ALA A 210 19.35 -22.45 -17.27
N GLU A 211 20.47 -22.10 -16.65
CA GLU A 211 20.83 -20.71 -16.29
C GLU A 211 21.02 -19.82 -17.51
N TRP A 212 21.62 -20.35 -18.57
CA TRP A 212 21.74 -19.65 -19.84
C TRP A 212 20.36 -19.31 -20.41
N VAL A 213 19.44 -20.28 -20.46
CA VAL A 213 18.05 -20.06 -20.91
C VAL A 213 17.36 -19.02 -20.03
N SER A 214 17.42 -19.14 -18.71
CA SER A 214 16.83 -18.14 -17.82
C SER A 214 17.41 -16.73 -18.02
N SER A 215 18.69 -16.63 -18.38
CA SER A 215 19.36 -15.35 -18.64
C SER A 215 18.90 -14.74 -19.98
N ASP A 216 18.80 -15.56 -21.03
CA ASP A 216 18.29 -15.15 -22.33
C ASP A 216 16.85 -14.62 -22.23
N TRP A 217 15.95 -15.33 -21.55
CA TRP A 217 14.59 -14.84 -21.31
C TRP A 217 14.54 -13.57 -20.47
N THR A 218 15.50 -13.38 -19.56
CA THR A 218 15.63 -12.13 -18.79
C THR A 218 16.02 -10.97 -19.70
N GLU A 219 16.94 -11.19 -20.63
CA GLU A 219 17.35 -10.20 -21.62
C GLU A 219 16.17 -9.84 -22.56
N ARG A 220 15.47 -10.83 -23.11
CA ARG A 220 14.25 -10.60 -23.91
C ARG A 220 13.21 -9.77 -23.14
N ALA A 221 12.97 -10.12 -21.87
CA ALA A 221 12.06 -9.37 -21.00
C ALA A 221 12.54 -7.95 -20.67
N MET A 222 13.84 -7.68 -20.77
CA MET A 222 14.41 -6.33 -20.62
C MET A 222 14.30 -5.51 -21.90
N GLN A 223 14.38 -6.13 -23.07
CA GLN A 223 14.27 -5.45 -24.37
C GLN A 223 12.81 -5.15 -24.75
N SER A 224 11.86 -5.96 -24.28
CA SER A 224 10.44 -5.71 -24.48
C SER A 224 9.99 -4.41 -23.81
N ALA A 225 9.32 -3.54 -24.58
CA ALA A 225 8.73 -2.32 -24.05
C ALA A 225 7.75 -2.67 -22.92
N PRO A 226 7.81 -2.01 -21.75
CA PRO A 226 6.90 -2.31 -20.66
C PRO A 226 5.44 -2.10 -21.14
N PRO A 227 4.57 -3.13 -21.15
CA PRO A 227 3.21 -3.01 -21.70
C PRO A 227 2.38 -1.92 -20.98
N THR A 228 2.79 -1.53 -19.78
CA THR A 228 2.08 -0.55 -18.95
C THR A 228 2.46 0.91 -19.25
N LYS A 229 3.56 1.24 -19.93
CA LYS A 229 4.05 2.63 -20.07
C LYS A 229 3.51 3.34 -21.33
N ARG A 230 2.20 3.36 -21.54
CA ARG A 230 1.60 4.27 -22.54
C ARG A 230 1.61 5.69 -21.98
N ALA A 231 2.21 6.64 -22.71
CA ALA A 231 2.35 8.04 -22.28
C ALA A 231 1.00 8.74 -22.06
N ALA A 232 -0.05 8.33 -22.79
CA ALA A 232 -1.39 8.92 -22.79
C ALA A 232 -2.25 8.69 -21.52
N GLY A 233 -1.63 8.38 -20.37
CA GLY A 233 -2.33 8.13 -19.11
C GLY A 233 -1.48 8.43 -17.87
N THR A 234 -0.51 9.35 -18.00
CA THR A 234 0.37 9.73 -16.90
C THR A 234 -0.21 10.92 -16.16
N VAL A 235 -0.68 10.70 -14.93
CA VAL A 235 -1.17 11.76 -14.05
C VAL A 235 0.04 12.36 -13.30
N PRO A 236 0.25 13.68 -13.32
CA PRO A 236 1.29 14.33 -12.52
C PRO A 236 1.13 14.04 -11.03
N ALA A 237 2.24 13.91 -10.31
CA ALA A 237 2.20 13.68 -8.87
C ALA A 237 1.61 14.87 -8.11
N THR A 238 1.82 16.09 -8.59
CA THR A 238 1.17 17.28 -8.01
C THR A 238 -0.35 17.21 -8.12
N GLU A 239 -0.90 16.64 -9.20
CA GLU A 239 -2.35 16.47 -9.34
C GLU A 239 -2.91 15.43 -8.38
N ILE A 240 -2.16 14.34 -8.15
CA ILE A 240 -2.51 13.32 -7.14
C ILE A 240 -2.46 13.92 -5.73
N PHE A 241 -1.46 14.76 -5.44
CA PHE A 241 -1.33 15.46 -4.16
C PHE A 241 -2.53 16.41 -3.93
N ARG A 242 -2.87 17.24 -4.94
CA ARG A 242 -4.02 18.16 -4.87
C ARG A 242 -5.35 17.41 -4.72
N LEU A 243 -5.54 16.30 -5.43
CA LEU A 243 -6.70 15.45 -5.24
C LEU A 243 -6.79 14.98 -3.78
N GLY A 244 -5.67 14.51 -3.21
CA GLY A 244 -5.61 14.10 -1.81
C GLY A 244 -6.03 15.22 -0.86
N LEU A 245 -5.56 16.46 -1.07
CA LEU A 245 -5.97 17.62 -0.26
C LEU A 245 -7.48 17.87 -0.33
N ARG A 246 -8.06 17.92 -1.54
CA ARG A 246 -9.51 18.15 -1.72
C ARG A 246 -10.34 17.07 -1.03
N LEU A 247 -10.00 15.79 -1.22
CA LEU A 247 -10.71 14.69 -0.58
C LEU A 247 -10.58 14.69 0.95
N PHE A 248 -9.45 15.20 1.45
CA PHE A 248 -9.25 15.36 2.89
C PHE A 248 -10.16 16.47 3.44
N GLU A 249 -10.24 17.61 2.77
CA GLU A 249 -11.14 18.71 3.12
C GLU A 249 -12.61 18.26 3.10
N GLU A 250 -13.04 17.51 2.08
CA GLU A 250 -14.39 16.93 2.01
C GLU A 250 -14.68 16.01 3.20
N ALA A 251 -13.72 15.17 3.59
CA ALA A 251 -13.85 14.29 4.74
C ALA A 251 -13.84 15.06 6.08
N ASP A 252 -13.08 16.15 6.19
CA ASP A 252 -13.02 16.98 7.39
C ASP A 252 -14.29 17.82 7.57
N ALA A 253 -14.89 18.25 6.45
CA ALA A 253 -16.17 18.95 6.41
C ALA A 253 -17.39 18.05 6.69
N ALA A 254 -17.18 16.74 6.89
CA ALA A 254 -18.26 15.82 7.21
C ALA A 254 -19.03 16.28 8.47
N PRO A 255 -20.38 16.36 8.42
CA PRO A 255 -21.18 16.87 9.53
C PRO A 255 -21.01 16.06 10.82
N LEU A 256 -20.78 14.75 10.70
CA LEU A 256 -20.70 13.82 11.82
C LEU A 256 -19.29 13.22 11.94
N PRO A 257 -18.72 13.13 13.15
CA PRO A 257 -17.45 12.45 13.40
C PRO A 257 -17.65 10.93 13.37
N THR A 258 -17.67 10.34 12.18
CA THR A 258 -17.90 8.90 11.99
C THR A 258 -16.62 8.16 11.63
N PRO A 259 -16.53 6.84 11.90
CA PRO A 259 -15.42 6.03 11.41
C PRO A 259 -15.30 6.03 9.88
N SER A 260 -16.41 6.24 9.16
CA SER A 260 -16.42 6.37 7.71
C SER A 260 -15.72 7.64 7.24
N ALA A 261 -16.06 8.79 7.84
CA ALA A 261 -15.38 10.07 7.57
C ALA A 261 -13.89 9.98 7.90
N ALA A 262 -13.53 9.39 9.04
CA ALA A 262 -12.14 9.16 9.41
C ALA A 262 -11.39 8.23 8.44
N ALA A 263 -12.07 7.20 7.89
CA ALA A 263 -11.50 6.34 6.87
C ALA A 263 -11.34 7.06 5.52
N ALA A 264 -12.26 7.95 5.15
CA ALA A 264 -12.13 8.81 3.98
C ALA A 264 -10.92 9.75 4.12
N ALA A 265 -10.79 10.43 5.27
CA ALA A 265 -9.63 11.27 5.59
C ALA A 265 -8.31 10.47 5.57
N ARG A 266 -8.28 9.26 6.12
CA ARG A 266 -7.14 8.33 6.02
C ARG A 266 -6.77 8.02 4.56
N ASN A 267 -7.77 7.72 3.73
CA ASN A 267 -7.55 7.36 2.32
C ASN A 267 -7.06 8.56 1.51
N ALA A 268 -7.60 9.75 1.76
CA ALA A 268 -7.13 11.00 1.18
C ALA A 268 -5.67 11.28 1.59
N LEU A 269 -5.36 11.17 2.88
CA LEU A 269 -4.00 11.32 3.40
C LEU A 269 -3.00 10.36 2.74
N LEU A 270 -3.42 9.13 2.40
CA LEU A 270 -2.59 8.18 1.69
C LEU A 270 -2.15 8.69 0.31
N LEU A 271 -3.01 9.39 -0.44
CA LEU A 271 -2.64 10.02 -1.72
C LEU A 271 -1.59 11.12 -1.50
N ILE A 272 -1.82 12.00 -0.53
CA ILE A 272 -0.94 13.12 -0.18
C ILE A 272 0.45 12.59 0.20
N VAL A 273 0.50 11.60 1.12
CA VAL A 273 1.75 10.98 1.58
C VAL A 273 2.43 10.20 0.45
N ALA A 274 1.70 9.48 -0.40
CA ALA A 274 2.32 8.71 -1.49
C ALA A 274 2.97 9.63 -2.55
N ALA A 275 2.42 10.83 -2.77
CA ALA A 275 3.01 11.81 -3.67
C ALA A 275 4.20 12.56 -3.03
N ALA A 276 4.11 12.94 -1.75
CA ALA A 276 5.20 13.64 -1.05
C ALA A 276 6.36 12.73 -0.62
N LEU A 277 6.07 11.47 -0.35
CA LEU A 277 7.01 10.43 0.07
C LEU A 277 6.84 9.24 -0.88
N PRO A 278 7.45 9.25 -2.08
CA PRO A 278 7.21 8.27 -3.15
C PRO A 278 7.86 6.91 -2.88
N GLN A 279 7.56 6.31 -1.73
CA GLN A 279 8.03 5.01 -1.30
C GLN A 279 7.09 3.90 -1.79
N ARG A 280 7.59 2.67 -1.85
CA ARG A 280 6.77 1.51 -2.24
C ARG A 280 5.66 1.27 -1.22
N ALA A 281 4.56 0.64 -1.63
CA ALA A 281 3.44 0.30 -0.73
C ALA A 281 3.87 -0.41 0.56
N ARG A 282 4.83 -1.34 0.47
CA ARG A 282 5.42 -2.00 1.65
C ARG A 282 6.01 -0.99 2.63
N ALA A 283 6.78 -0.03 2.14
CA ALA A 283 7.40 0.97 2.99
C ALA A 283 6.33 1.90 3.60
N LEU A 284 5.36 2.33 2.79
CA LEU A 284 4.25 3.17 3.26
C LEU A 284 3.39 2.46 4.32
N SER A 285 3.13 1.15 4.19
CA SER A 285 2.36 0.40 5.20
C SER A 285 3.03 0.33 6.58
N HIS A 286 4.35 0.57 6.64
CA HIS A 286 5.11 0.63 7.90
C HIS A 286 5.14 2.02 8.54
N LEU A 287 4.48 3.03 7.96
CA LEU A 287 4.40 4.35 8.58
C LEU A 287 3.60 4.31 9.89
N ASP A 288 4.16 4.98 10.89
CA ASP A 288 3.74 4.97 12.27
C ASP A 288 4.02 6.35 12.87
N SER A 289 3.01 6.99 13.44
CA SER A 289 3.09 8.34 13.99
C SER A 289 4.04 8.45 15.18
N ALA A 290 4.23 7.36 15.93
CA ALA A 290 5.13 7.33 17.08
C ALA A 290 6.56 6.92 16.69
N LEU A 291 6.79 6.20 15.59
CA LEU A 291 8.11 5.61 15.31
C LEU A 291 8.74 6.11 14.00
N SER A 292 8.00 6.10 12.89
CA SER A 292 8.58 6.21 11.55
C SER A 292 8.11 7.43 10.75
N PHE A 293 7.10 8.15 11.21
CA PHE A 293 6.56 9.35 10.58
C PHE A 293 6.13 10.35 11.67
N ARG A 294 7.03 11.26 12.05
CA ARG A 294 6.79 12.20 13.17
C ARG A 294 6.68 13.62 12.66
N LEU A 295 5.65 14.33 13.10
CA LEU A 295 5.62 15.79 13.03
C LEU A 295 6.70 16.36 13.95
N LEU A 296 7.46 17.33 13.46
CA LEU A 296 8.35 18.17 14.25
C LEU A 296 7.72 19.58 14.36
N GLU A 297 8.54 20.61 14.51
CA GLU A 297 8.12 21.99 14.30
C GLU A 297 7.52 22.17 12.90
N ASP A 298 6.42 22.91 12.78
CA ASP A 298 5.81 23.24 11.49
C ASP A 298 6.83 23.99 10.60
N PRO A 299 7.07 23.57 9.33
CA PRO A 299 6.37 22.56 8.53
C PRO A 299 7.14 21.24 8.34
N LEU A 300 7.96 20.86 9.32
CA LEU A 300 8.90 19.75 9.22
C LEU A 300 8.30 18.42 9.66
N ILE A 301 8.55 17.39 8.85
CA ILE A 301 8.12 16.01 9.10
C ILE A 301 9.32 15.08 8.97
N ARG A 302 9.60 14.31 10.02
CA ARG A 302 10.69 13.33 10.03
C ARG A 302 10.18 11.95 9.66
N VAL A 303 10.81 11.34 8.67
CA VAL A 303 10.55 9.97 8.22
C VAL A 303 11.75 9.08 8.54
N ARG A 304 11.51 7.95 9.21
CA ARG A 304 12.52 6.93 9.52
C ARG A 304 11.95 5.54 9.24
N LEU A 305 12.29 4.97 8.10
CA LEU A 305 11.88 3.62 7.75
C LEU A 305 13.02 2.63 8.00
N PRO A 306 12.79 1.53 8.72
CA PRO A 306 13.79 0.51 8.94
C PRO A 306 14.04 -0.30 7.66
N GLY A 307 15.22 -0.94 7.55
CA GLY A 307 15.61 -1.68 6.36
C GLY A 307 14.64 -2.80 5.97
N TYR A 308 13.98 -3.45 6.94
CA TYR A 308 12.98 -4.49 6.69
C TYR A 308 11.69 -3.98 6.04
N ALA A 309 11.39 -2.68 6.16
CA ALA A 309 10.28 -2.04 5.47
C ALA A 309 10.61 -1.74 3.99
N LEU A 310 11.91 -1.77 3.63
CA LEU A 310 12.41 -1.41 2.31
C LEU A 310 12.70 -2.64 1.45
N LYS A 311 12.73 -2.44 0.13
CA LYS A 311 13.19 -3.48 -0.81
C LYS A 311 14.71 -3.53 -0.79
N ARG A 312 15.25 -4.32 0.14
CA ARG A 312 16.69 -4.64 0.27
C ARG A 312 16.90 -6.15 0.29
N ARG A 313 18.13 -6.59 -0.01
CA ARG A 313 18.53 -7.99 0.21
C ARG A 313 18.43 -8.31 1.69
N GLU A 314 18.07 -9.55 2.04
CA GLU A 314 17.79 -9.93 3.43
C GLU A 314 18.99 -9.65 4.35
N THR A 315 20.19 -10.01 3.90
CA THR A 315 21.47 -9.77 4.58
C THR A 315 21.78 -8.30 4.86
N GLN A 316 21.12 -7.37 4.16
CA GLN A 316 21.35 -5.94 4.32
C GLN A 316 20.34 -5.28 5.25
N LYS A 317 19.17 -5.89 5.50
CA LYS A 317 18.05 -5.21 6.18
C LYS A 317 18.33 -4.81 7.63
N ALA A 318 19.21 -5.53 8.32
CA ALA A 318 19.56 -5.25 9.70
C ALA A 318 20.75 -4.29 9.87
N MET A 319 21.38 -3.85 8.78
CA MET A 319 22.48 -2.89 8.88
C MET A 319 21.93 -1.51 9.28
N ALA A 320 22.61 -0.80 10.19
CA ALA A 320 22.18 0.51 10.67
C ALA A 320 21.97 1.55 9.54
N ARG A 321 22.70 1.41 8.42
CA ARG A 321 22.58 2.25 7.22
C ARG A 321 21.53 1.77 6.20
N ALA A 322 20.84 0.67 6.47
CA ALA A 322 19.89 0.07 5.53
C ALA A 322 18.50 0.71 5.57
N GLY A 323 18.24 1.56 6.55
CA GLY A 323 17.02 2.35 6.66
C GLY A 323 16.95 3.47 5.62
N PHE A 324 15.79 4.12 5.58
CA PHE A 324 15.54 5.34 4.84
C PHE A 324 15.25 6.45 5.84
N HIS A 325 15.92 7.59 5.66
CA HIS A 325 15.79 8.76 6.51
C HIS A 325 15.56 9.97 5.61
N ALA A 326 14.50 10.72 5.92
CA ALA A 326 14.20 11.98 5.27
C ALA A 326 13.58 12.95 6.26
N THR A 327 13.79 14.23 5.99
CA THR A 327 13.02 15.32 6.59
C THR A 327 12.30 16.00 5.44
N LEU A 328 10.99 16.06 5.51
CA LEU A 328 10.14 16.73 4.54
C LEU A 328 9.79 18.09 5.11
N GLU A 329 9.87 19.12 4.27
CA GLU A 329 9.39 20.47 4.58
C GLU A 329 8.19 20.71 3.67
N ASN A 330 6.98 20.62 4.21
CA ASN A 330 5.75 20.75 3.44
C ASN A 330 4.58 21.17 4.34
N PRO A 331 4.21 22.46 4.37
CA PRO A 331 3.16 22.99 5.25
C PRO A 331 1.81 22.29 5.03
N ALA A 332 1.40 22.14 3.77
CA ALA A 332 0.12 21.51 3.44
C ALA A 332 0.05 20.04 3.92
N LEU A 333 1.15 19.28 3.80
CA LEU A 333 1.22 17.92 4.35
C LEU A 333 1.25 17.92 5.88
N TRP A 334 1.96 18.86 6.50
CA TRP A 334 2.02 18.98 7.95
C TRP A 334 0.62 19.21 8.53
N ASP A 335 -0.13 20.15 7.97
CA ASP A 335 -1.49 20.52 8.41
C ASP A 335 -2.45 19.34 8.35
N VAL A 336 -2.51 18.64 7.21
CA VAL A 336 -3.42 17.49 7.05
C VAL A 336 -3.01 16.32 7.94
N VAL A 337 -1.71 16.09 8.17
CA VAL A 337 -1.25 15.04 9.09
C VAL A 337 -1.62 15.42 10.52
N HIS A 338 -1.39 16.66 10.94
CA HIS A 338 -1.74 17.15 12.27
C HIS A 338 -3.25 17.00 12.52
N ARG A 339 -4.06 17.44 11.56
CA ARG A 339 -5.52 17.31 11.61
C ARG A 339 -5.97 15.84 11.62
N TYR A 340 -5.37 15.00 10.79
CA TYR A 340 -5.66 13.57 10.76
C TYR A 340 -5.38 12.93 12.12
N LEU A 341 -4.19 13.16 12.69
CA LEU A 341 -3.77 12.56 13.95
C LEU A 341 -4.61 13.03 15.14
N SER A 342 -5.03 14.30 15.16
CA SER A 342 -5.79 14.87 16.28
C SER A 342 -7.29 14.59 16.22
N VAL A 343 -7.89 14.54 15.03
CA VAL A 343 -9.36 14.47 14.86
C VAL A 343 -9.83 13.11 14.34
N HIS A 344 -9.22 12.62 13.27
CA HIS A 344 -9.73 11.45 12.53
C HIS A 344 -9.14 10.14 13.03
N ARG A 345 -7.85 10.13 13.36
CA ARG A 345 -7.12 8.93 13.78
C ARG A 345 -7.70 8.28 15.04
N PRO A 346 -8.12 9.04 16.08
CA PRO A 346 -8.73 8.46 17.28
C PRO A 346 -10.07 7.75 17.01
N LEU A 347 -10.81 8.13 15.97
CA LEU A 347 -12.05 7.45 15.58
C LEU A 347 -11.82 6.05 14.99
N LEU A 348 -10.57 5.68 14.69
CA LEU A 348 -10.21 4.41 14.05
C LEU A 348 -9.64 3.38 15.02
N ASP A 349 -8.75 3.75 15.93
CA ASP A 349 -8.31 2.96 17.08
C ASP A 349 -7.24 3.75 17.86
N ASP A 350 -6.79 3.21 18.99
CA ASP A 350 -5.76 3.83 19.85
C ASP A 350 -4.32 3.50 19.39
N GLY A 351 -4.16 2.92 18.20
CA GLY A 351 -2.85 2.53 17.67
C GLY A 351 -2.07 3.71 17.07
N THR A 352 -0.78 3.47 16.82
CA THR A 352 0.15 4.46 16.24
C THR A 352 0.37 4.30 14.74
N GLY A 353 -0.12 3.22 14.12
CA GLY A 353 -0.01 3.04 12.68
C GLY A 353 -0.81 4.11 11.92
N LEU A 354 -0.26 4.68 10.85
CA LEU A 354 -0.97 5.71 10.06
C LEU A 354 -2.18 5.15 9.30
N TRP A 355 -2.19 3.85 8.99
CA TRP A 355 -3.21 3.22 8.16
C TRP A 355 -3.97 2.13 8.92
N PRO A 356 -4.74 2.45 9.98
CA PRO A 356 -5.52 1.45 10.71
C PRO A 356 -6.62 0.87 9.82
N SER A 357 -6.95 -0.40 10.03
CA SER A 357 -8.03 -1.10 9.33
C SER A 357 -9.39 -0.68 9.90
N LEU A 358 -10.34 -0.37 9.01
CA LEU A 358 -11.71 -0.09 9.45
C LEU A 358 -12.43 -1.36 9.96
N ARG A 359 -12.01 -2.56 9.54
CA ARG A 359 -12.73 -3.81 9.88
C ARG A 359 -12.12 -4.58 11.06
N ARG A 360 -10.86 -4.29 11.40
CA ARG A 360 -10.06 -5.07 12.36
C ARG A 360 -9.28 -4.12 13.24
N ARG A 361 -9.73 -3.92 14.47
CA ARG A 361 -9.08 -3.02 15.45
C ARG A 361 -7.63 -3.45 15.68
N GLY A 362 -6.72 -2.48 15.78
CA GLY A 362 -5.31 -2.73 16.05
C GLY A 362 -4.52 -3.35 14.90
N LYS A 363 -5.17 -3.61 13.75
CA LYS A 363 -4.49 -4.06 12.52
C LYS A 363 -4.32 -2.90 11.56
N ARG A 364 -3.20 -2.90 10.84
CA ARG A 364 -2.94 -1.95 9.76
C ARG A 364 -3.47 -2.49 8.44
N LEU A 365 -3.72 -1.60 7.49
CA LEU A 365 -3.90 -1.95 6.09
C LEU A 365 -2.61 -2.55 5.54
N ASP A 366 -2.74 -3.66 4.83
CA ASP A 366 -1.62 -4.27 4.13
C ASP A 366 -1.26 -3.49 2.85
N PRO A 367 -0.06 -3.71 2.28
CA PRO A 367 0.40 -3.00 1.09
C PRO A 367 -0.53 -3.13 -0.13
N GLY A 368 -1.20 -4.29 -0.29
CA GLY A 368 -2.13 -4.51 -1.40
C GLY A 368 -3.33 -3.59 -1.27
N ARG A 369 -3.92 -3.52 -0.07
CA ARG A 369 -5.05 -2.63 0.19
C ARG A 369 -4.71 -1.15 0.03
N LEU A 370 -3.50 -0.72 0.38
CA LEU A 370 -3.05 0.64 0.07
C LEU A 370 -3.04 0.92 -1.44
N GLY A 371 -2.54 -0.04 -2.23
CA GLY A 371 -2.52 0.06 -3.69
C GLY A 371 -3.91 0.12 -4.31
N GLU A 372 -4.86 -0.66 -3.79
CA GLU A 372 -6.27 -0.63 -4.18
C GLU A 372 -6.89 0.74 -3.92
N ILE A 373 -6.76 1.27 -2.69
CA ILE A 373 -7.34 2.57 -2.32
C ILE A 373 -6.86 3.69 -3.25
N ILE A 374 -5.55 3.77 -3.51
CA ILE A 374 -4.99 4.78 -4.41
C ILE A 374 -5.54 4.60 -5.84
N GLY A 375 -5.57 3.36 -6.33
CA GLY A 375 -6.10 3.05 -7.65
C GLY A 375 -7.58 3.44 -7.79
N ASP A 376 -8.39 3.07 -6.81
CA ASP A 376 -9.85 3.31 -6.80
C ASP A 376 -10.14 4.83 -6.77
N LEU A 377 -9.48 5.58 -5.87
CA LEU A 377 -9.68 7.03 -5.78
C LEU A 377 -9.23 7.78 -7.04
N THR A 378 -8.09 7.39 -7.62
CA THR A 378 -7.61 8.05 -8.84
C THR A 378 -8.45 7.69 -10.06
N GLU A 379 -8.96 6.46 -10.14
CA GLU A 379 -9.91 6.06 -11.18
C GLU A 379 -11.24 6.81 -11.05
N GLU A 380 -11.77 6.92 -9.83
CA GLU A 380 -13.03 7.62 -9.56
C GLU A 380 -12.93 9.11 -9.92
N HIS A 381 -11.90 9.80 -9.43
CA HIS A 381 -11.82 11.26 -9.52
C HIS A 381 -11.01 11.78 -10.71
N LEU A 382 -10.02 11.05 -11.22
CA LEU A 382 -9.16 11.46 -12.34
C LEU A 382 -9.43 10.64 -13.61
N LYS A 383 -10.40 9.73 -13.57
CA LYS A 383 -10.77 8.82 -14.68
C LYS A 383 -9.60 7.96 -15.17
N THR A 384 -8.56 7.84 -14.34
CA THR A 384 -7.34 7.10 -14.64
C THR A 384 -6.90 6.36 -13.39
N ARG A 385 -6.92 5.03 -13.45
CA ARG A 385 -6.43 4.19 -12.34
C ARG A 385 -4.91 4.31 -12.21
N VAL A 386 -4.44 5.02 -11.18
CA VAL A 386 -3.02 5.17 -10.90
C VAL A 386 -2.61 4.21 -9.80
N SER A 387 -1.85 3.17 -10.15
CA SER A 387 -1.27 2.30 -9.10
C SER A 387 -0.27 3.08 -8.23
N ILE A 388 -0.03 2.63 -7.00
CA ILE A 388 0.96 3.26 -6.12
C ILE A 388 2.39 3.28 -6.69
N HIS A 389 2.76 2.30 -7.52
CA HIS A 389 4.03 2.32 -8.25
C HIS A 389 4.04 3.42 -9.32
N ARG A 390 2.88 3.72 -9.91
CA ARG A 390 2.73 4.82 -10.87
C ARG A 390 2.76 6.18 -10.21
N VAL A 391 2.24 6.34 -8.99
CA VAL A 391 2.43 7.59 -8.22
C VAL A 391 3.93 7.87 -8.06
N ARG A 392 4.68 6.86 -7.65
CA ARG A 392 6.14 6.95 -7.51
C ARG A 392 6.83 7.28 -8.84
N ASP A 393 6.42 6.65 -9.95
CA ASP A 393 6.95 6.97 -11.27
C ASP A 393 6.62 8.41 -11.68
N ALA A 394 5.39 8.88 -11.44
CA ALA A 394 4.96 10.24 -11.72
C ALA A 394 5.80 11.27 -10.95
N VAL A 395 6.11 11.01 -9.68
CA VAL A 395 7.02 11.86 -8.90
C VAL A 395 8.41 11.90 -9.51
N GLY A 396 8.94 10.76 -9.96
CA GLY A 396 10.24 10.69 -10.64
C GLY A 396 10.27 11.48 -11.95
N THR A 397 9.24 11.31 -12.78
CA THR A 397 9.07 12.05 -14.03
C THR A 397 8.94 13.54 -13.78
N GLU A 398 7.99 13.97 -12.95
CA GLU A 398 7.72 15.39 -12.68
C GLU A 398 8.93 16.07 -12.01
N ALA A 399 9.62 15.39 -11.09
CA ALA A 399 10.87 15.92 -10.53
C ALA A 399 11.95 16.11 -11.61
N THR A 400 12.01 15.24 -12.62
CA THR A 400 12.97 15.38 -13.73
C THR A 400 12.58 16.50 -14.70
N GLU A 401 11.28 16.70 -14.94
CA GLU A 401 10.75 17.72 -15.84
C GLU A 401 10.77 19.13 -15.25
N GLU A 402 10.48 19.25 -13.94
CA GLU A 402 10.19 20.54 -13.31
C GLU A 402 11.33 21.06 -12.41
N LEU A 403 12.20 20.20 -11.87
CA LEU A 403 13.27 20.65 -10.97
C LEU A 403 14.57 20.96 -11.72
N PRO A 404 15.29 22.02 -11.33
CA PRO A 404 16.68 22.21 -11.74
C PRO A 404 17.52 20.99 -11.33
N GLN A 405 18.22 20.38 -12.29
CA GLN A 405 18.96 19.12 -12.08
C GLN A 405 18.07 17.92 -11.69
N GLY A 406 16.81 17.93 -12.12
CA GLY A 406 15.84 16.89 -11.81
C GLY A 406 16.31 15.46 -12.05
N GLY A 407 17.07 15.21 -13.13
CA GLY A 407 17.67 13.89 -13.41
C GLY A 407 18.64 13.37 -12.33
N ARG A 408 19.27 14.28 -11.56
CA ARG A 408 20.12 13.95 -10.40
C ARG A 408 19.33 13.85 -9.09
N ILE A 409 18.23 14.59 -8.97
CA ILE A 409 17.37 14.61 -7.78
C ILE A 409 16.45 13.39 -7.74
N ALA A 410 15.86 13.01 -8.87
CA ALA A 410 14.91 11.90 -8.97
C ALA A 410 15.45 10.56 -8.42
N PRO A 411 16.70 10.11 -8.70
CA PRO A 411 17.26 8.90 -8.10
C PRO A 411 17.30 8.97 -6.57
N VAL A 412 17.63 10.14 -5.99
CA VAL A 412 17.72 10.34 -4.54
C VAL A 412 16.32 10.32 -3.92
N LEU A 413 15.37 11.07 -4.51
CA LEU A 413 13.97 11.12 -4.10
C LEU A 413 13.30 9.73 -4.11
N LEU A 414 13.62 8.94 -5.13
CA LEU A 414 13.16 7.57 -5.26
C LEU A 414 13.98 6.59 -4.39
N GLY A 415 15.17 6.94 -3.92
CA GLY A 415 16.04 6.02 -3.19
C GLY A 415 16.60 4.90 -4.09
N HIS A 416 16.84 5.20 -5.37
CA HIS A 416 17.54 4.32 -6.30
C HIS A 416 19.04 4.28 -5.95
N ARG A 417 19.63 3.08 -5.94
CA ARG A 417 21.07 2.91 -5.69
C ARG A 417 21.91 3.12 -6.96
N ASP A 418 21.33 2.80 -8.11
CA ASP A 418 21.98 2.94 -9.41
C ASP A 418 21.25 4.02 -10.22
N PRO A 419 21.90 5.17 -10.49
CA PRO A 419 21.35 6.24 -11.32
C PRO A 419 20.87 5.78 -12.69
N ARG A 420 21.46 4.70 -13.25
CA ARG A 420 21.03 4.11 -14.53
C ARG A 420 19.58 3.62 -14.50
N THR A 421 19.09 3.22 -13.33
CA THR A 421 17.68 2.81 -13.16
C THR A 421 16.73 3.99 -13.38
N THR A 422 17.10 5.18 -12.91
CA THR A 422 16.33 6.41 -13.14
C THR A 422 16.47 6.87 -14.58
N ALA A 423 17.71 6.98 -15.09
CA ALA A 423 17.95 7.41 -16.47
C ALA A 423 17.15 6.56 -17.48
N ARG A 424 17.22 5.23 -17.39
CA ARG A 424 16.47 4.32 -18.28
C ARG A 424 14.94 4.49 -18.22
N HIS A 425 14.40 4.99 -17.11
CA HIS A 425 12.96 5.12 -16.93
C HIS A 425 12.41 6.51 -17.21
N TYR A 426 13.25 7.53 -17.17
CA TYR A 426 12.83 8.94 -17.25
C TYR A 426 13.67 9.76 -18.25
N ASP A 427 14.58 9.18 -19.04
CA ASP A 427 15.40 9.91 -20.04
C ASP A 427 14.56 10.80 -20.97
N HIS A 428 13.35 10.35 -21.31
CA HIS A 428 12.40 11.10 -22.14
C HIS A 428 11.98 12.46 -21.55
N SER A 429 12.12 12.67 -20.24
CA SER A 429 11.80 13.94 -19.58
C SER A 429 12.91 15.00 -19.69
N GLU A 430 14.17 14.61 -19.92
CA GLU A 430 15.25 15.58 -20.17
C GLU A 430 15.01 16.35 -21.48
N GLY A 431 14.44 15.67 -22.49
CA GLY A 431 14.06 16.31 -23.75
C GLY A 431 12.99 17.40 -23.57
N LEU A 432 12.01 17.19 -22.68
CA LEU A 432 10.96 18.18 -22.39
C LEU A 432 11.53 19.38 -21.62
N ALA A 433 12.34 19.14 -20.59
CA ALA A 433 13.00 20.18 -19.82
C ALA A 433 13.94 21.02 -20.70
N ALA A 434 14.73 20.37 -21.56
CA ALA A 434 15.58 21.05 -22.54
C ALA A 434 14.77 21.88 -23.53
N THR A 435 13.63 21.37 -24.01
CA THR A 435 12.74 22.11 -24.91
C THR A 435 12.11 23.31 -24.23
N ARG A 436 11.68 23.22 -22.96
CA ARG A 436 11.15 24.36 -22.20
C ARG A 436 12.22 25.41 -21.91
N ALA A 437 13.42 24.98 -21.52
CA ALA A 437 14.56 25.87 -21.34
C ALA A 437 14.92 26.60 -22.64
N TRP A 438 14.95 25.87 -23.76
CA TRP A 438 15.14 26.44 -25.10
C TRP A 438 14.02 27.38 -25.49
N ALA A 439 12.76 27.03 -25.26
CA ALA A 439 11.61 27.89 -25.52
C ALA A 439 11.70 29.20 -24.71
N ALA A 440 12.14 29.14 -23.45
CA ALA A 440 12.36 30.33 -22.64
C ALA A 440 13.50 31.20 -23.18
N VAL A 441 14.59 30.59 -23.66
CA VAL A 441 15.70 31.30 -24.33
C VAL A 441 15.25 31.92 -25.65
N ALA A 442 14.57 31.15 -26.50
CA ALA A 442 14.04 31.60 -27.80
C ALA A 442 13.03 32.75 -27.62
N SER A 443 12.16 32.65 -26.61
CA SER A 443 11.17 33.70 -26.27
C SER A 443 11.81 34.99 -25.74
N ARG A 444 12.97 34.90 -25.07
CA ARG A 444 13.78 36.08 -24.66
C ARG A 444 14.53 36.68 -25.84
N GLY A 445 15.07 35.84 -26.74
CA GLY A 445 15.77 36.27 -27.96
C GLY A 445 14.87 37.00 -28.96
N LEU A 446 13.56 36.71 -28.97
CA LEU A 446 12.57 37.44 -29.79
C LEU A 446 12.25 38.85 -29.26
N ARG A 447 12.51 39.15 -27.98
CA ARG A 447 12.26 40.48 -27.40
C ARG A 447 13.46 41.42 -27.46
N GLN A 448 14.63 40.94 -27.90
CA GLN A 448 15.89 41.70 -27.85
C GLN A 448 16.71 41.68 -29.14
N ARG A 449 16.21 41.12 -30.25
CA ARG A 449 16.90 41.29 -31.53
C ARG A 449 16.44 42.60 -32.18
N PRO A 450 17.32 43.61 -32.35
CA PRO A 450 17.10 44.62 -33.36
C PRO A 450 16.89 43.92 -34.69
N SER A 451 15.99 44.46 -35.49
CA SER A 451 15.85 44.08 -36.89
C SER A 451 17.24 44.03 -37.54
N LEU A 452 17.60 42.93 -38.20
CA LEU A 452 18.79 42.89 -39.08
C LEU A 452 18.55 43.64 -40.41
N LEU A 453 17.52 44.47 -40.46
CA LEU A 453 17.16 45.33 -41.60
C LEU A 453 17.15 46.83 -41.23
N ASP A 454 17.87 47.23 -40.19
CA ASP A 454 18.28 48.63 -39.98
C ASP A 454 19.79 48.78 -40.21
#